data_AF-A0A9E2A597-F1
#
_entry.id   AF-A0A9E2A597-F1
#
_cell.length_a   1.000
_cell.length_b   1.000
_cell.length_c   1.000
_cell.angle_alpha   90.00
_cell.angle_beta   90.00
_cell.angle_gamma   90.00
#
_symmetry.space_group_name_H-M   'P 1'
#
loop_
_entity.id
_entity.type
_entity.pdbx_description
1 polymer ?
#
loop_
_entity_poly.entity_id
_entity_poly.type
_entity_poly.pdbx_seq_one_letter_code
_entity_poly.pdbx_strand_id
1 'polypeptide(L)' 'MGTLESLAAFLFLVVIIPLFVVLHFVTKWKQAREISSDDEQLLEDLWQLSQKLEDRLETLERILDDELSNWRRKE' A
#
# COMPACT_ATOMS: atom_id res chain seq x y z
N MET A 1 25.86 26.94 41.37
CA MET A 1 26.48 25.91 40.50
C MET A 1 25.47 24.93 39.88
N GLY A 2 24.38 24.53 40.56
CA GLY A 2 23.46 23.50 40.02
C GLY A 2 22.34 23.93 39.05
N THR A 3 22.08 25.23 38.88
CA THR A 3 20.95 25.71 38.04
C THR A 3 21.28 25.74 36.55
N LEU A 4 22.51 26.15 36.20
CA LEU A 4 23.01 26.17 34.82
C LEU A 4 23.13 24.76 34.23
N GLU A 5 23.63 23.81 35.01
CA GLU A 5 23.76 22.41 34.57
C GLU A 5 22.39 21.77 34.32
N SER A 6 21.43 22.02 35.21
CA SER A 6 20.06 21.54 35.06
C SER A 6 19.37 22.12 33.82
N LEU A 7 19.60 23.40 33.52
CA LEU A 7 19.03 24.06 32.34
C LEU A 7 19.62 23.50 31.04
N ALA A 8 20.94 23.26 31.01
CA ALA A 8 21.61 22.65 29.87
C ALA A 8 21.13 21.21 29.61
N ALA A 9 20.97 20.41 30.68
CA ALA A 9 20.43 19.05 30.57
C ALA A 9 18.98 19.05 30.07
N PHE A 10 18.15 19.97 30.54
CA PHE A 10 16.76 20.11 30.09
C PHE A 10 16.68 20.47 28.60
N LEU A 11 17.49 21.43 28.14
CA LEU A 11 17.55 21.80 26.73
C LEU A 11 17.99 20.64 25.83
N PHE A 12 18.99 19.88 26.27
CA PHE A 12 19.46 18.70 25.56
C PHE A 12 18.36 17.63 25.44
N LEU A 13 17.66 17.36 26.54
CA LEU A 13 16.58 16.37 26.59
C LEU A 13 15.39 16.76 25.71
N VAL A 14 14.99 18.04 25.75
CA VAL A 14 13.87 18.57 24.97
C VAL A 14 14.20 18.71 23.49
N VAL A 15 15.47 18.70 23.07
CA VAL A 15 15.84 18.72 21.65
C VAL A 15 16.06 17.32 21.11
N ILE A 16 16.81 16.48 21.82
CA ILE A 16 17.26 15.19 21.29
C ILE A 16 16.15 14.15 21.29
N ILE A 17 15.31 14.13 22.33
CA ILE A 17 14.18 13.21 22.38
C ILE A 17 13.21 13.45 21.22
N PRO A 18 12.68 14.66 20.98
CA PRO A 18 11.77 14.86 19.85
C PRO A 18 12.47 14.71 18.51
N LEU A 19 13.74 15.09 18.36
CA LEU A 19 14.50 14.84 17.12
C LEU A 19 14.57 13.33 16.82
N PHE A 20 14.86 12.50 17.83
CA PHE A 20 14.90 11.04 17.68
C PHE A 20 13.52 10.45 17.39
N VAL A 21 12.48 10.94 18.05
CA VAL A 21 11.09 10.52 17.82
C VAL A 21 10.70 10.79 16.35
N VAL A 22 10.96 12.01 15.86
CA VAL A 22 10.71 12.37 14.46
C VAL A 22 11.50 11.48 13.51
N LEU A 23 12.80 11.26 13.76
CA LEU A 23 13.64 10.36 12.94
C LEU A 23 13.09 8.93 12.90
N HIS A 24 12.67 8.39 14.05
CA HIS A 24 12.12 7.04 14.15
C HIS A 24 10.82 6.90 13.36
N PHE A 25 9.91 7.88 13.46
CA PHE A 25 8.68 7.87 12.69
C PHE A 25 8.93 8.03 11.19
N VAL A 26 9.83 8.93 10.78
CA VAL A 26 10.22 9.09 9.38
C VAL A 26 10.87 7.81 8.84
N THR A 27 11.70 7.12 9.62
CA THR A 27 12.32 5.85 9.21
C THR A 27 11.27 4.76 9.01
N LYS A 28 10.31 4.63 9.93
CA LYS A 28 9.18 3.70 9.78
C LYS A 28 8.27 4.07 8.61
N TRP A 29 8.04 5.35 8.38
CA TRP A 29 7.25 5.83 7.23
C TRP A 29 7.99 5.58 5.92
N LYS A 30 9.31 5.75 5.87
CA LYS A 30 10.10 5.46 4.68
C LYS A 30 10.13 3.96 4.37
N GLN A 31 10.28 3.11 5.38
CA GLN A 31 10.16 1.65 5.23
C GLN A 31 8.77 1.21 4.77
N ALA A 32 7.71 1.95 5.13
CA ALA A 32 6.34 1.66 4.70
C ALA A 32 5.94 2.33 3.36
N ARG A 33 6.83 3.13 2.74
CA ARG A 33 6.51 3.97 1.58
C ARG A 33 7.35 3.68 0.33
N GLU A 34 8.39 2.86 0.43
CA GLU A 34 8.82 2.09 -0.73
C GLU A 34 7.72 1.06 -1.00
N ILE A 35 7.22 1.00 -2.25
CA ILE A 35 6.40 -0.12 -2.72
C ILE A 35 7.14 -1.39 -2.25
N SER A 36 6.54 -2.11 -1.30
CA SER A 36 7.19 -3.28 -0.74
C SER A 36 7.31 -4.30 -1.87
N SER A 37 8.36 -5.14 -1.88
CA SER A 37 8.43 -6.28 -2.80
C SER A 37 7.15 -7.14 -2.75
N ASP A 38 6.49 -7.17 -1.59
CA ASP A 38 5.21 -7.83 -1.39
C ASP A 38 4.06 -7.15 -2.15
N ASP A 39 4.07 -5.81 -2.25
CA ASP A 39 3.06 -5.04 -2.98
C ASP A 39 3.21 -5.25 -4.50
N GLU A 40 4.44 -5.34 -5.01
CA GLU A 40 4.69 -5.68 -6.42
C GLU A 40 4.18 -7.07 -6.76
N GLN A 41 4.44 -8.04 -5.88
CA GLN A 41 3.97 -9.41 -6.05
C GLN A 41 2.44 -9.49 -5.98
N LEU A 42 1.81 -8.75 -5.06
CA LEU A 42 0.35 -8.66 -4.98
C LEU A 42 -0.25 -8.07 -6.27
N LEU A 43 0.38 -7.02 -6.83
CA LEU A 43 -0.07 -6.43 -8.09
C LEU A 43 0.08 -7.40 -9.27
N GLU A 44 1.17 -8.17 -9.31
CA GLU A 44 1.36 -9.21 -10.33
C GLU A 44 0.31 -10.33 -10.22
N ASP A 45 0.01 -10.79 -8.99
CA ASP A 45 -1.05 -11.77 -8.75
C ASP A 45 -2.41 -11.24 -9.20
N LEU A 46 -2.74 -9.98 -8.86
CA LEU A 46 -3.98 -9.34 -9.29
C LEU A 46 -4.07 -9.22 -10.82
N TRP A 47 -2.96 -8.90 -11.48
CA TRP A 47 -2.88 -8.87 -12.94
C TRP A 47 -3.15 -10.25 -13.54
N GLN A 48 -2.50 -11.29 -13.04
CA GLN A 48 -2.72 -12.66 -13.50
C GLN A 48 -4.17 -13.13 -13.28
N LEU A 49 -4.77 -12.76 -12.14
CA LEU A 49 -6.17 -13.03 -11.86
C LEU A 49 -7.10 -12.32 -12.85
N SER A 50 -6.83 -11.06 -13.19
CA SER A 50 -7.58 -10.31 -14.20
C SER A 50 -7.58 -11.03 -15.55
N GLN A 51 -6.40 -11.44 -16.04
CA GLN A 51 -6.28 -12.16 -17.31
C GLN A 51 -7.11 -13.45 -17.30
N LYS A 52 -7.03 -14.22 -16.21
CA LYS A 52 -7.80 -15.46 -16.08
C LYS A 52 -9.31 -15.22 -16.01
N LEU A 53 -9.75 -14.11 -15.41
CA LEU A 53 -11.16 -13.73 -15.39
C LEU A 53 -11.64 -13.34 -16.78
N GLU A 54 -10.81 -12.67 -17.58
CA GLU A 54 -11.12 -12.31 -18.97
C GLU A 54 -11.28 -13.55 -19.86
N ASP A 55 -10.38 -14.54 -19.77
CA ASP A 55 -10.51 -15.81 -20.50
C ASP A 55 -11.81 -16.56 -20.17
N ARG A 56 -12.21 -16.50 -18.90
CA ARG A 56 -13.46 -17.10 -18.43
C ARG A 56 -14.66 -16.30 -18.89
N LEU A 57 -14.55 -14.97 -18.95
CA LEU A 57 -15.59 -14.10 -19.48
C LEU A 57 -15.83 -14.44 -20.95
N GLU A 58 -14.78 -14.57 -21.77
CA GLU A 58 -14.91 -14.95 -23.18
C GLU A 58 -15.63 -16.30 -23.34
N THR A 59 -15.28 -17.27 -22.48
CA THR A 59 -15.97 -18.56 -22.47
C THR A 59 -17.45 -18.43 -22.11
N LEU A 60 -17.78 -17.61 -21.11
CA LEU A 60 -19.16 -17.35 -20.71
C LEU A 60 -19.92 -16.57 -21.77
N GLU A 61 -19.31 -15.58 -22.42
CA GLU A 61 -19.88 -14.83 -23.53
C GLU A 61 -20.21 -15.76 -24.69
N ARG A 62 -19.31 -16.69 -25.02
CA ARG A 62 -19.55 -17.69 -26.06
C ARG A 62 -20.74 -18.61 -25.71
N ILE A 63 -20.80 -19.12 -24.49
CA ILE A 63 -21.93 -19.96 -24.04
C ILE A 63 -23.24 -19.14 -24.06
N LEU A 64 -23.19 -17.89 -23.62
CA LEU A 64 -24.36 -17.02 -23.56
C LEU A 64 -24.84 -16.61 -24.94
N ASP A 65 -23.92 -16.39 -25.90
CA ASP A 65 -24.24 -16.18 -27.32
C ASP A 65 -24.87 -17.44 -27.94
N ASP A 66 -24.38 -18.64 -27.60
CA ASP A 66 -24.94 -19.92 -28.06
C ASP A 66 -26.34 -20.20 -27.49
N GLU A 67 -26.57 -19.95 -26.19
CA GLU A 67 -27.84 -20.25 -25.51
C GLU A 67 -28.89 -19.15 -25.67
N LEU A 68 -28.49 -17.88 -25.73
CA LEU A 68 -29.39 -16.73 -25.67
C LEU A 68 -28.98 -15.63 -26.66
N SER A 69 -28.96 -15.88 -27.98
CA SER A 69 -28.53 -14.92 -29.03
C SER A 69 -29.08 -13.46 -28.99
N ASN A 70 -30.06 -13.13 -28.12
CA ASN A 70 -30.56 -11.78 -27.90
C ASN A 70 -30.14 -11.11 -26.57
N TRP A 71 -29.27 -11.73 -25.76
CA TRP A 71 -28.92 -11.26 -24.42
C TRP A 71 -28.23 -9.89 -24.40
N ARG A 72 -27.42 -9.60 -25.43
CA ARG A 72 -26.71 -8.33 -25.64
C ARG A 72 -27.64 -7.15 -26.00
N ARG A 73 -28.94 -7.41 -26.14
CA ARG A 73 -29.97 -6.46 -26.63
C ARG A 73 -30.93 -5.97 -25.53
N LYS A 74 -30.56 -6.12 -24.25
CA LYS A 74 -31.22 -5.41 -23.15
C LYS A 74 -30.47 -4.12 -22.89
N GLU A 75 -31.12 -3.01 -23.23
CA GLU A 75 -30.79 -1.65 -22.78
C GLU A 75 -30.63 -1.58 -21.26
#